data_AF-A0A165Q8A0-F1
#
_entry.id   AF-A0A165Q8A0-F1
#
_cell.length_a   1.000
_cell.length_b   1.000
_cell.length_c   1.000
_cell.angle_alpha   90.00
_cell.angle_beta   90.00
_cell.angle_gamma   90.00
#
_symmetry.space_group_name_H-M   'P 1'
#
loop_
_entity.id
_entity.type
_entity.pdbx_description
1 polymer ?
#
loop_
_entity_poly.entity_id
_entity_poly.type
_entity_poly.pdbx_seq_one_letter_code
_entity_poly.pdbx_strand_id
1 'polypeptide(L)' 'MLKDEVKQIIDNLPDDCSLEDIQYTLYVRKKIQQGLDDIDKGDVISHEEIEKRMSKWLNQ' A
#
# COMPACT_ATOMS: atom_id res chain seq x y z
N MET A 1 11.22 -3.81 -15.87
CA MET A 1 10.81 -5.02 -15.12
C MET A 1 10.71 -4.69 -13.63
N LEU A 2 10.11 -5.55 -12.78
CA LEU A 2 9.98 -5.31 -11.32
C LEU A 2 11.30 -4.87 -10.67
N LYS A 3 12.41 -5.49 -11.05
CA LYS A 3 13.75 -5.15 -10.57
C LYS A 3 14.16 -3.71 -10.87
N ASP A 4 13.81 -3.19 -12.05
CA ASP A 4 14.19 -1.84 -12.46
C ASP A 4 13.34 -0.79 -11.73
N GLU A 5 12.07 -1.11 -11.49
CA GLU A 5 11.19 -0.25 -10.70
C GLU A 5 11.64 -0.19 -9.23
N VAL A 6 12.03 -1.33 -8.65
CA VAL A 6 12.61 -1.38 -7.30
C VAL A 6 13.89 -0.55 -7.22
N LYS A 7 14.75 -0.62 -8.23
CA LYS A 7 15.96 0.24 -8.28
C LYS A 7 15.59 1.72 -8.31
N GLN A 8 14.67 2.13 -9.17
CA GLN A 8 14.23 3.53 -9.24
C GLN A 8 13.66 4.03 -7.91
N ILE A 9 12.96 3.18 -7.16
CA ILE A 9 12.45 3.56 -5.83
C ILE A 9 13.61 3.79 -4.87
N ILE A 10 14.58 2.86 -4.85
CA ILE A 10 15.75 2.95 -3.96
C ILE A 10 16.63 4.14 -4.33
N ASP A 11 16.83 4.41 -5.62
CA ASP A 11 17.63 5.54 -6.13
C ASP A 11 17.04 6.92 -5.74
N ASN A 12 15.77 6.97 -5.34
CA ASN A 12 15.10 8.19 -4.89
C ASN A 12 15.07 8.35 -3.36
N LEU A 13 15.61 7.38 -2.60
CA LEU A 13 15.70 7.49 -1.15
C LEU A 13 16.91 8.33 -0.73
N PRO A 14 16.86 8.96 0.47
CA PRO A 14 18.02 9.64 1.04
C PRO A 14 19.23 8.70 1.19
N ASP A 15 20.45 9.23 1.02
CA ASP A 15 21.69 8.47 1.16
C ASP A 15 21.87 7.89 2.59
N ASP A 16 21.25 8.51 3.59
CA ASP A 16 21.26 8.08 5.00
C ASP A 16 20.06 7.20 5.38
N CYS A 17 19.28 6.73 4.40
CA CYS A 17 18.12 5.87 4.67
C CYS A 17 18.52 4.55 5.35
N SER A 18 17.68 4.13 6.29
CA SER A 18 17.81 2.83 6.96
C SER A 18 17.24 1.70 6.12
N LEU A 19 17.54 0.46 6.53
CA LEU A 19 16.90 -0.70 5.90
C LEU A 19 15.39 -0.69 6.12
N GLU A 20 14.94 -0.20 7.27
CA GLU A 20 13.54 -0.03 7.63
C GLU A 20 12.82 0.96 6.68
N ASP A 21 13.48 2.05 6.29
CA ASP A 21 12.94 3.03 5.33
C ASP A 21 12.73 2.42 3.95
N ILE A 22 13.71 1.62 3.49
CA ILE A 22 13.62 0.89 2.22
C ILE A 22 12.43 -0.08 2.27
N GLN A 23 12.33 -0.88 3.34
CA GLN A 23 11.24 -1.84 3.50
C GLN A 23 9.87 -1.16 3.54
N TYR A 24 9.75 -0.09 4.32
CA TYR A 24 8.51 0.66 4.45
C TYR A 24 8.08 1.25 3.10
N THR A 25 9.00 1.87 2.37
CA THR A 25 8.73 2.46 1.06
C THR A 25 8.22 1.41 0.06
N LEU A 26 8.88 0.25 0.00
CA LEU A 26 8.46 -0.85 -0.87
C LEU A 26 7.09 -1.41 -0.45
N TYR A 27 6.85 -1.55 0.84
CA TYR A 27 5.58 -2.03 1.38
C TYR A 27 4.41 -1.10 1.02
N VAL A 28 4.56 0.22 1.24
CA VAL A 28 3.52 1.21 0.94
C VAL A 28 3.22 1.22 -0.55
N ARG A 29 4.25 1.25 -1.41
CA ARG A 29 4.04 1.25 -2.86
C ARG A 29 3.32 -0.01 -3.33
N LYS A 30 3.68 -1.18 -2.79
CA LYS A 30 2.95 -2.43 -3.06
C LYS A 30 1.48 -2.32 -2.65
N LYS A 31 1.19 -1.75 -1.49
CA LYS A 31 -0.19 -1.58 -1.00
C LYS A 31 -1.02 -0.64 -1.88
N ILE A 32 -0.41 0.43 -2.38
CA ILE A 32 -1.06 1.35 -3.32
C ILE A 32 -1.37 0.61 -4.63
N GLN A 33 -0.39 -0.09 -5.21
CA GLN A 33 -0.60 -0.84 -6.45
C GLN A 33 -1.69 -1.89 -6.30
N GLN A 34 -1.70 -2.62 -5.17
CA GLN A 34 -2.78 -3.56 -4.85
C GLN A 34 -4.15 -2.87 -4.84
N GLY A 35 -4.28 -1.71 -4.19
CA GLY A 35 -5.54 -0.96 -4.17
C GLY A 35 -5.98 -0.48 -5.56
N LEU A 36 -5.04 -0.09 -6.42
CA LEU A 36 -5.36 0.28 -7.81
C LEU A 36 -5.85 -0.94 -8.61
N ASP A 37 -5.16 -2.08 -8.48
CA ASP A 37 -5.55 -3.32 -9.14
C ASP A 37 -6.94 -3.81 -8.65
N ASP A 38 -7.24 -3.64 -7.36
CA ASP A 38 -8.54 -4.00 -6.77
C ASP A 38 -9.66 -3.11 -7.33
N ILE A 39 -9.40 -1.81 -7.54
CA ILE A 39 -10.34 -0.90 -8.21
C ILE A 39 -10.61 -1.35 -9.65
N ASP A 40 -9.56 -1.66 -10.40
CA ASP A 40 -9.68 -2.08 -11.80
C ASP A 40 -10.46 -3.39 -11.97
N LYS A 41 -10.36 -4.30 -10.99
CA LYS A 41 -11.10 -5.57 -10.95
C LYS A 41 -12.51 -5.44 -10.39
N GLY A 42 -12.84 -4.30 -9.78
CA GLY A 42 -14.09 -4.11 -9.04
C GLY A 42 -14.12 -4.83 -7.68
N ASP A 43 -12.96 -5.22 -7.14
CA ASP A 43 -12.77 -5.82 -5.82
C ASP A 43 -12.87 -4.76 -4.71
N VAL A 44 -13.93 -3.95 -4.75
CA VAL A 44 -14.20 -2.85 -3.83
C VAL A 44 -15.51 -3.07 -3.08
N ILE A 45 -15.66 -2.41 -1.94
CA ILE A 45 -16.88 -2.43 -1.13
C ILE A 45 -17.45 -1.03 -0.98
N SER A 46 -18.75 -0.93 -0.72
CA SER A 46 -19.40 0.35 -0.44
C SER A 46 -18.95 0.92 0.90
N HIS A 47 -19.16 2.22 1.09
CA HIS A 47 -18.92 2.90 2.35
C HIS A 47 -19.70 2.28 3.52
N GLU A 48 -20.98 1.97 3.31
CA GLU A 48 -21.85 1.32 4.31
C GLU A 48 -21.31 -0.06 4.73
N GLU A 49 -20.82 -0.84 3.77
CA GLU A 49 -20.27 -2.17 4.05
C GLU A 49 -18.97 -2.10 4.86
N ILE A 50 -18.09 -1.13 4.59
CA ILE A 50 -16.87 -0.97 5.41
C ILE A 50 -17.20 -0.47 6.82
N GLU A 51 -18.15 0.45 7.01
CA GLU A 51 -18.58 0.89 8.35
C GLU A 51 -19.09 -0.29 9.18
N LYS A 52 -19.94 -1.13 8.59
CA LYS A 52 -20.44 -2.34 9.23
C LYS A 52 -19.32 -3.30 9.62
N ARG A 53 -18.29 -3.48 8.79
CA ARG A 53 -17.12 -4.30 9.14
C ARG A 53 -16.32 -3.70 10.29
N MET A 54 -16.12 -2.39 10.27
CA MET A 54 -15.32 -1.67 11.27
C MET A 54 -15.98 -1.60 12.65
N SER A 55 -17.32 -1.66 12.71
CA SER A 55 -18.09 -1.67 13.97
C SER A 55 -17.67 -2.77 14.97
N LYS A 56 -17.03 -3.85 14.51
CA LYS A 56 -16.52 -4.92 15.37
C LYS A 56 -15.32 -4.51 16.23
N TRP A 57 -14.60 -3.47 15.83
CA TRP A 57 -13.40 -2.98 16.51
C TRP A 57 -13.59 -1.56 17.06
N LEU A 58 -14.48 -0.78 16.45
CA LEU A 58 -14.92 0.49 16.96
C LEU A 58 -15.96 0.21 18.05
N ASN A 59 -15.52 0.16 19.31
CA ASN A 59 -16.42 0.12 20.48
C ASN A 59 -17.31 1.36 20.45
N GLN A 60 -18.46 1.28 19.78
CA GLN A 60 -19.51 2.29 19.82
C GLN A 60 -20.44 2.01 21.00
#